data_AF-A0A963Y4U5-F1
#
_entry.id   AF-A0A963Y4U5-F1
#
_cell.length_a   1.000
_cell.length_b   1.000
_cell.length_c   1.000
_cell.angle_alpha   90.00
_cell.angle_beta   90.00
_cell.angle_gamma   90.00
#
_symmetry.space_group_name_H-M   'P 1'
#
loop_
_entity.id
_entity.type
_entity.pdbx_description
1 polymer ?
#
loop_
_entity_poly.entity_id
_entity_poly.type
_entity_poly.pdbx_seq_one_letter_code
_entity_poly.pdbx_strand_id
1 'polypeptide(L)'
;WEEPFLRNSDDLVFKNTPRDIEGVLRRMGQERGARFEFECYDVSHLYMLRHFVDRGLVEGRVFIQFVMGVLGGIAAEPEHLDHLKATADRLFGAGYSFSVLAAGRQQMPLAERSAAMGGHVRVGLEDNLYLSRGVLARSNAEQVEKVRALVERLGRTVATPDEARAMLDLKGAGAVGF
;
A
#
# COMPACT_ATOMS: atom_id res chain seq x y z
N TRP A 1 5.82 26.59 8.56
CA TRP A 1 6.58 25.46 8.00
C TRP A 1 5.78 24.75 6.91
N GLU A 2 4.45 24.70 7.02
CA GLU A 2 3.53 24.08 6.05
C GLU A 2 3.71 24.59 4.61
N GLU A 3 3.63 25.90 4.36
CA GLU A 3 3.79 26.43 2.99
C GLU A 3 5.19 26.16 2.40
N PRO A 4 6.31 26.44 3.12
CA PRO A 4 7.64 26.04 2.63
C PRO A 4 7.78 24.54 2.36
N PHE A 5 7.19 23.69 3.21
CA PHE A 5 7.19 22.24 3.01
C PHE A 5 6.50 21.84 1.70
N LEU A 6 5.36 22.44 1.38
CA LEU A 6 4.65 22.19 0.12
C LEU A 6 5.37 22.76 -1.10
N ARG A 7 5.79 24.04 -1.03
CA ARG A 7 6.40 24.73 -2.16
C ARG A 7 7.73 24.11 -2.57
N ASN A 8 8.51 23.63 -1.62
CA ASN A 8 9.84 23.08 -1.92
C ASN A 8 9.78 21.62 -2.37
N SER A 9 8.59 21.01 -2.51
CA SER A 9 8.47 19.63 -2.99
C SER A 9 8.76 19.47 -4.49
N ASP A 10 8.85 20.58 -5.24
CA ASP A 10 9.16 20.59 -6.67
C ASP A 10 10.64 20.34 -7.01
N ASP A 11 11.54 20.45 -6.04
CA ASP A 11 12.99 20.20 -6.16
C ASP A 11 13.50 19.18 -5.11
N LEU A 12 12.64 18.25 -4.68
CA LEU A 12 13.00 17.19 -3.74
C LEU A 12 12.81 15.80 -4.36
N VAL A 13 13.80 14.93 -4.16
CA VAL A 13 13.72 13.51 -4.52
C VAL A 13 13.46 12.70 -3.26
N PHE A 14 12.38 11.91 -3.27
CA PHE A 14 12.16 10.91 -2.23
C PHE A 14 13.09 9.70 -2.43
N LYS A 15 14.33 9.85 -1.95
CA LYS A 15 15.46 8.95 -2.23
C LYS A 15 15.30 7.58 -1.57
N ASN A 16 15.14 6.55 -2.41
CA ASN A 16 15.13 5.14 -2.01
C ASN A 16 16.05 4.34 -2.96
N THR A 17 17.37 4.49 -2.81
CA THR A 17 18.32 3.78 -3.68
C THR A 17 18.34 2.27 -3.37
N PRO A 18 18.84 1.40 -4.27
CA PRO A 18 18.99 -0.02 -3.97
C PRO A 18 19.80 -0.31 -2.69
N ARG A 19 20.80 0.54 -2.38
CA ARG A 19 21.57 0.45 -1.13
C ARG A 19 20.71 0.77 0.09
N ASP A 20 19.87 1.79 0.00
CA ASP A 20 18.97 2.18 1.10
C ASP A 20 17.97 1.04 1.37
N ILE A 21 17.35 0.51 0.30
CA ILE A 21 16.38 -0.59 0.37
C ILE A 21 17.01 -1.85 0.98
N GLU A 22 18.17 -2.28 0.49
CA GLU A 22 18.88 -3.44 1.07
C GLU A 22 19.20 -3.23 2.54
N GLY A 23 19.65 -2.03 2.91
CA GLY A 23 19.92 -1.68 4.30
C GLY A 23 18.69 -1.77 5.21
N VAL A 24 17.50 -1.45 4.72
CA VAL A 24 16.24 -1.61 5.47
C VAL A 24 15.83 -3.08 5.55
N LEU A 25 15.89 -3.82 4.43
CA LEU A 25 15.53 -5.24 4.38
C LEU A 25 16.37 -6.07 5.37
N ARG A 26 17.67 -5.80 5.47
CA ARG A 26 18.56 -6.49 6.42
C ARG A 26 18.26 -6.09 7.87
N ARG A 27 18.32 -4.80 8.18
CA ARG A 27 18.24 -4.31 9.57
C ARG A 27 16.85 -4.43 10.18
N MET A 28 15.80 -4.22 9.40
CA MET A 28 14.43 -4.30 9.89
C MET A 28 13.83 -5.68 9.65
N GLY A 29 14.09 -6.28 8.48
CA GLY A 29 13.57 -7.60 8.13
C GLY A 29 14.33 -8.69 8.86
N GLN A 30 15.55 -8.98 8.42
CA GLN A 30 16.33 -10.14 8.90
C GLN A 30 16.73 -10.04 10.37
N GLU A 31 17.19 -8.87 10.82
CA GLU A 31 17.69 -8.70 12.19
C GLU A 31 16.56 -8.52 13.23
N ARG A 32 15.38 -8.02 12.82
CA ARG A 32 14.29 -7.63 13.76
C ARG A 32 12.95 -8.31 13.50
N GLY A 33 12.86 -9.16 12.47
CA GLY A 33 11.66 -9.90 12.08
C GLY A 33 10.52 -9.01 11.58
N ALA A 34 10.79 -7.82 11.05
CA ALA A 34 9.74 -6.99 10.46
C ALA A 34 9.30 -7.58 9.11
N ARG A 35 7.99 -7.59 8.89
CA ARG A 35 7.39 -7.78 7.56
C ARG A 35 7.14 -6.41 6.95
N PHE A 36 7.10 -6.33 5.63
CA PHE A 36 7.00 -5.06 4.92
C PHE A 36 5.71 -4.95 4.12
N GLU A 37 5.14 -3.76 4.16
CA GLU A 37 4.25 -3.24 3.13
C GLU A 37 5.14 -2.54 2.08
N PHE A 38 5.19 -3.08 0.86
CA PHE A 38 6.03 -2.55 -0.21
C PHE A 38 5.28 -1.51 -1.04
N GLU A 39 5.52 -0.24 -0.72
CA GLU A 39 4.94 0.91 -1.41
C GLU A 39 5.46 1.04 -2.86
N CYS A 40 4.62 0.67 -3.82
CA CYS A 40 4.92 0.69 -5.25
C CYS A 40 4.14 1.81 -5.94
N TYR A 41 4.83 2.90 -6.25
CA TYR A 41 4.26 4.11 -6.87
C TYR A 41 4.20 4.04 -8.40
N ASP A 42 4.90 3.07 -9.00
CA ASP A 42 4.95 2.86 -10.44
C ASP A 42 5.38 1.41 -10.75
N VAL A 43 5.24 0.99 -12.00
CA VAL A 43 5.64 -0.31 -12.54
C VAL A 43 7.11 -0.62 -12.24
N SER A 44 7.98 0.38 -12.33
CA SER A 44 9.41 0.24 -12.05
C SER A 44 9.70 -0.25 -10.62
N HIS A 45 8.86 0.13 -9.64
CA HIS A 45 9.02 -0.31 -8.25
C HIS A 45 8.73 -1.81 -8.08
N LEU A 46 7.83 -2.38 -8.90
CA LEU A 46 7.57 -3.82 -8.89
C LEU A 46 8.79 -4.61 -9.38
N TYR A 47 9.50 -4.11 -10.39
CA TYR A 47 10.75 -4.72 -10.85
C TYR A 47 11.88 -4.57 -9.84
N MET A 48 11.97 -3.41 -9.17
CA MET A 48 12.91 -3.23 -8.06
C MET A 48 12.64 -4.22 -6.92
N LEU A 49 11.37 -4.40 -6.56
CA LEU A 49 10.97 -5.40 -5.57
C LEU A 49 11.33 -6.82 -6.01
N ARG A 50 11.05 -7.17 -7.27
CA ARG A 50 11.41 -8.49 -7.82
C ARG A 50 12.92 -8.75 -7.73
N HIS A 51 13.75 -7.75 -8.01
CA HIS A 51 15.21 -7.86 -7.84
C HIS A 51 15.61 -8.25 -6.41
N PHE A 52 14.96 -7.72 -5.39
CA PHE A 52 15.24 -8.09 -3.99
C PHE A 52 14.67 -9.45 -3.59
N VAL A 53 13.52 -9.83 -4.15
CA VAL A 53 12.94 -11.17 -3.99
C VAL A 53 13.88 -12.23 -4.58
N ASP A 54 14.39 -12.02 -5.80
CA ASP A 54 15.32 -12.95 -6.47
C ASP A 54 16.64 -13.14 -5.72
N ARG A 55 17.03 -12.14 -4.93
CA ARG A 55 18.22 -12.18 -4.07
C ARG A 55 17.96 -12.79 -2.69
N GLY A 56 16.75 -13.24 -2.41
CA GLY A 56 16.37 -13.84 -1.13
C GLY A 56 16.35 -12.85 0.04
N LEU A 57 16.20 -11.54 -0.22
CA LEU A 57 16.18 -10.50 0.81
C LEU A 57 14.77 -10.18 1.31
N VAL A 58 13.74 -10.72 0.66
CA VAL A 58 12.34 -10.63 1.08
C VAL A 58 11.88 -12.03 1.44
N GLU A 59 11.67 -12.25 2.73
CA GLU A 59 11.19 -13.53 3.26
C GLU A 59 9.66 -13.60 3.13
N GLY A 60 9.06 -14.80 3.19
CA GLY A 60 7.61 -15.00 3.29
C GLY A 60 6.75 -14.42 2.16
N ARG A 61 5.44 -14.25 2.41
CA ARG A 61 4.50 -13.68 1.43
C ARG A 61 4.76 -12.19 1.24
N VAL A 62 4.86 -11.74 -0.02
CA VAL A 62 5.08 -10.33 -0.38
C VAL A 62 3.75 -9.57 -0.21
N PHE A 63 3.76 -8.43 0.48
CA PHE A 63 2.60 -7.56 0.59
C PHE A 63 2.87 -6.25 -0.16
N ILE A 64 2.22 -6.07 -1.31
CA ILE A 64 2.43 -4.94 -2.20
C ILE A 64 1.34 -3.90 -1.96
N GLN A 65 1.71 -2.65 -1.72
CA GLN A 65 0.78 -1.53 -1.70
C GLN A 65 0.92 -0.77 -3.02
N PHE A 66 -0.11 -0.78 -3.86
CA PHE A 66 -0.13 0.06 -5.05
C PHE A 66 -0.53 1.47 -4.65
N VAL A 67 0.41 2.42 -4.78
CA VAL A 67 0.21 3.83 -4.46
C VAL A 67 -0.06 4.61 -5.73
N MET A 68 -1.26 5.17 -5.85
CA MET A 68 -1.70 5.82 -7.09
C MET A 68 -2.10 7.27 -6.85
N GLY A 69 -1.80 8.14 -7.83
CA GLY A 69 -2.26 9.53 -7.87
C GLY A 69 -1.37 10.54 -7.15
N VAL A 70 -0.16 10.15 -6.73
CA VAL A 70 0.87 11.07 -6.27
C VAL A 70 1.59 11.65 -7.50
N LEU A 71 1.75 12.98 -7.55
CA LEU A 71 2.48 13.64 -8.65
C LEU A 71 3.94 13.16 -8.66
N GLY A 72 4.36 12.58 -9.78
CA GLY A 72 5.68 11.91 -9.93
C GLY A 72 5.61 10.38 -9.89
N GLY A 73 4.46 9.81 -9.52
CA GLY A 73 4.15 8.38 -9.66
C GLY A 73 3.07 8.12 -10.72
N ILE A 74 2.54 6.90 -10.71
CA ILE A 74 1.46 6.49 -11.61
C ILE A 74 0.14 7.18 -11.25
N ALA A 75 -0.63 7.55 -12.28
CA ALA A 75 -1.91 8.23 -12.08
C ALA A 75 -2.96 7.29 -11.44
N ALA A 76 -3.90 7.87 -10.69
CA ALA A 76 -5.01 7.16 -10.05
C ALA A 76 -6.16 6.89 -11.05
N GLU A 77 -5.86 6.07 -12.06
CA GLU A 77 -6.79 5.66 -13.11
C GLU A 77 -7.00 4.14 -13.08
N PRO A 78 -8.21 3.64 -13.39
CA PRO A 78 -8.50 2.22 -13.25
C PRO A 78 -7.65 1.31 -14.17
N GLU A 79 -7.30 1.77 -15.36
CA GLU A 79 -6.46 1.05 -16.33
C GLU A 79 -5.02 0.87 -15.80
N HIS A 80 -4.54 1.83 -15.01
CA HIS A 80 -3.24 1.73 -14.35
C HIS A 80 -3.24 0.72 -13.20
N LEU A 81 -4.34 0.60 -12.45
CA LEU A 81 -4.46 -0.44 -11.43
C LEU A 81 -4.43 -1.84 -12.06
N ASP A 82 -5.15 -2.03 -13.17
CA ASP A 82 -5.12 -3.29 -13.92
C ASP A 82 -3.71 -3.62 -14.42
N HIS A 83 -3.00 -2.62 -14.93
CA HIS A 83 -1.64 -2.78 -15.41
C HIS A 83 -0.65 -3.16 -14.31
N LEU A 84 -0.73 -2.50 -13.14
CA LEU A 84 0.06 -2.84 -11.95
C LEU A 84 -0.23 -4.25 -11.47
N LYS A 85 -1.52 -4.62 -11.38
CA LYS A 85 -1.95 -5.97 -10.98
C LYS A 85 -1.43 -7.03 -11.94
N ALA A 86 -1.60 -6.84 -13.25
CA ALA A 86 -1.12 -7.79 -14.26
C ALA A 86 0.41 -7.93 -14.23
N THR A 87 1.12 -6.82 -13.99
CA THR A 87 2.58 -6.84 -13.80
C THR A 87 2.96 -7.63 -12.55
N ALA A 88 2.30 -7.39 -11.42
CA ALA A 88 2.55 -8.12 -10.18
C ALA A 88 2.24 -9.61 -10.32
N ASP A 89 1.16 -9.98 -11.01
CA ASP A 89 0.83 -11.39 -11.30
C ASP A 89 1.94 -12.08 -12.07
N ARG A 90 2.48 -11.44 -13.11
CA ARG A 90 3.59 -11.99 -13.89
C ARG A 90 4.88 -12.08 -13.08
N LEU A 91 5.15 -11.10 -12.21
CA LEU A 91 6.40 -11.04 -11.44
C LEU A 91 6.38 -11.90 -10.18
N PHE A 92 5.24 -12.09 -9.52
CA PHE A 92 5.17 -12.72 -8.21
C PHE A 92 4.24 -13.94 -8.14
N GLY A 93 3.41 -14.18 -9.18
CA GLY A 93 2.48 -15.30 -9.22
C GLY A 93 1.56 -15.32 -7.99
N ALA A 94 1.45 -16.48 -7.34
CA ALA A 94 0.66 -16.63 -6.11
C ALA A 94 1.40 -16.15 -4.83
N GLY A 95 2.65 -15.70 -4.94
CA GLY A 95 3.54 -15.39 -3.82
C GLY A 95 3.31 -14.02 -3.16
N TYR A 96 2.28 -13.27 -3.59
CA TYR A 96 1.99 -11.95 -3.06
C TYR A 96 0.50 -11.74 -2.75
N SER A 97 0.23 -10.84 -1.80
CA SER A 97 -1.05 -10.15 -1.66
C SER A 97 -0.85 -8.68 -2.02
N PHE A 98 -1.92 -7.99 -2.42
CA PHE A 98 -1.85 -6.56 -2.70
C PHE A 98 -2.93 -5.77 -1.97
N SER A 99 -2.63 -4.52 -1.68
CA SER A 99 -3.56 -3.48 -1.26
C SER A 99 -3.49 -2.32 -2.25
N VAL A 100 -4.49 -1.43 -2.20
CA VAL A 100 -4.51 -0.21 -3.01
C VAL A 100 -4.77 1.00 -2.13
N LEU A 101 -3.95 2.03 -2.37
CA LEU A 101 -4.13 3.39 -1.92
C LEU A 101 -4.25 4.29 -3.15
N ALA A 102 -5.16 5.26 -3.08
CA ALA A 102 -5.29 6.28 -4.09
C ALA A 102 -5.46 7.66 -3.46
N ALA A 103 -4.65 8.63 -3.91
CA ALA A 103 -4.64 9.97 -3.36
C ALA A 103 -5.97 10.72 -3.58
N GLY A 104 -6.47 11.35 -2.53
CA GLY A 104 -7.63 12.23 -2.55
C GLY A 104 -8.91 11.53 -3.02
N ARG A 105 -9.62 12.18 -3.95
CA ARG A 105 -10.97 11.77 -4.38
C ARG A 105 -11.06 10.36 -4.98
N GLN A 106 -9.94 9.77 -5.39
CA GLN A 106 -9.90 8.43 -5.99
C GLN A 106 -9.83 7.30 -4.95
N GLN A 107 -9.67 7.61 -3.67
CA GLN A 107 -9.57 6.63 -2.57
C GLN A 107 -10.70 5.60 -2.59
N MET A 108 -11.97 6.04 -2.62
CA MET A 108 -13.12 5.13 -2.56
C MET A 108 -13.35 4.35 -3.87
N PRO A 109 -13.32 4.97 -5.07
CA PRO A 109 -13.43 4.22 -6.33
C PRO A 109 -12.36 3.14 -6.53
N LEU A 110 -11.10 3.43 -6.21
CA LEU A 110 -10.02 2.44 -6.38
C LEU A 110 -9.98 1.42 -5.24
N ALA A 111 -10.47 1.74 -4.04
CA ALA A 111 -10.71 0.73 -3.01
C ALA A 111 -11.78 -0.30 -3.45
N GLU A 112 -12.88 0.14 -4.07
CA GLU A 112 -13.90 -0.76 -4.64
C GLU A 112 -13.33 -1.67 -5.72
N ARG A 113 -12.57 -1.09 -6.65
CA ARG A 113 -11.91 -1.87 -7.71
C ARG A 113 -10.92 -2.88 -7.14
N SER A 114 -10.07 -2.47 -6.18
CA SER A 114 -9.14 -3.38 -5.50
C SER A 114 -9.86 -4.57 -4.87
N ALA A 115 -10.91 -4.30 -4.10
CA ALA A 115 -11.71 -5.33 -3.44
C ALA A 115 -12.40 -6.26 -4.46
N ALA A 116 -12.90 -5.74 -5.58
CA ALA A 116 -13.46 -6.54 -6.66
C ALA A 116 -12.42 -7.45 -7.34
N MET A 117 -11.16 -7.01 -7.41
CA MET A 117 -10.03 -7.75 -8.00
C MET A 117 -9.38 -8.76 -7.04
N GLY A 118 -9.93 -8.96 -5.83
CA GLY A 118 -9.34 -9.88 -4.85
C GLY A 118 -8.46 -9.19 -3.80
N GLY A 119 -8.11 -7.92 -3.97
CA GLY A 119 -7.16 -7.18 -3.14
C GLY A 119 -7.68 -6.69 -1.79
N HIS A 120 -6.76 -6.11 -1.04
CA HIS A 120 -7.01 -5.36 0.19
C HIS A 120 -7.18 -3.87 -0.12
N VAL A 121 -7.59 -3.08 0.87
CA VAL A 121 -7.86 -1.64 0.71
C VAL A 121 -7.16 -0.85 1.80
N ARG A 122 -6.67 0.35 1.45
CA ARG A 122 -6.14 1.33 2.40
C ARG A 122 -6.97 2.62 2.32
N VAL A 123 -7.32 3.14 3.49
CA VAL A 123 -8.00 4.43 3.66
C VAL A 123 -7.41 5.15 4.87
N GLY A 124 -7.60 6.46 4.92
CA GLY A 124 -7.13 7.31 6.00
C GLY A 124 -6.97 8.76 5.58
N LEU A 125 -6.92 9.63 6.58
CA LEU A 125 -6.69 11.07 6.44
C LEU A 125 -5.31 11.40 5.88
N GLU A 126 -4.35 10.47 5.96
CA GLU A 126 -3.06 10.57 5.27
C GLU A 126 -3.25 10.69 3.75
N ASP A 127 -4.15 9.89 3.20
CA ASP A 127 -4.28 9.73 1.76
C ASP A 127 -5.37 10.67 1.19
N ASN A 128 -6.36 11.03 1.99
CA ASN A 128 -7.51 11.83 1.57
C ASN A 128 -8.17 12.54 2.76
N LEU A 129 -8.29 13.86 2.72
CA LEU A 129 -8.95 14.65 3.77
C LEU A 129 -10.49 14.63 3.70
N TYR A 130 -11.09 14.08 2.65
CA TYR A 130 -12.51 14.19 2.36
C TYR A 130 -13.28 12.88 2.54
N LEU A 131 -14.45 12.93 3.17
CA LEU A 131 -15.39 11.80 3.20
C LEU A 131 -16.15 11.69 1.87
N SER A 132 -16.52 12.82 1.27
CA SER A 132 -17.19 12.93 -0.02
C SER A 132 -16.84 14.27 -0.68
N ARG A 133 -17.32 14.52 -1.90
CA ARG A 133 -17.00 15.74 -2.64
C ARG A 133 -17.38 16.98 -1.81
N GLY A 134 -16.38 17.73 -1.37
CA GLY A 134 -16.56 18.97 -0.60
C GLY A 134 -16.85 18.76 0.90
N VAL A 135 -16.86 17.52 1.40
CA VAL A 135 -17.11 17.22 2.81
C VAL A 135 -15.84 16.63 3.43
N LEU A 136 -15.23 17.35 4.36
CA LEU A 136 -14.07 16.86 5.12
C LEU A 136 -14.48 15.67 6.00
N ALA A 137 -13.62 14.66 6.06
CA ALA A 137 -13.77 13.57 7.02
C ALA A 137 -13.39 14.09 8.41
N ARG A 138 -14.24 13.78 9.41
CA ARG A 138 -14.05 14.19 10.81
C ARG A 138 -13.07 13.26 11.55
N SER A 139 -12.89 12.04 11.05
CA SER A 139 -11.95 11.07 11.60
C SER A 139 -11.56 10.01 10.56
N ASN A 140 -10.48 9.28 10.82
CA ASN A 140 -10.15 8.07 10.08
C ASN A 140 -11.29 7.03 10.15
N ALA A 141 -11.99 6.95 11.29
CA ALA A 141 -13.07 5.98 11.49
C ALA A 141 -14.22 6.17 10.49
N GLU A 142 -14.57 7.40 10.11
CA GLU A 142 -15.61 7.63 9.09
C GLU A 142 -15.23 7.05 7.73
N GLN A 143 -13.95 7.10 7.36
CA GLN A 143 -13.48 6.49 6.11
C GLN A 143 -13.44 4.97 6.22
N VAL A 144 -13.06 4.43 7.38
CA VAL A 144 -13.07 2.98 7.68
C VAL A 144 -14.49 2.41 7.60
N GLU A 145 -15.48 3.07 8.22
CA GLU A 145 -16.89 2.67 8.15
C GLU A 145 -17.40 2.68 6.71
N LYS A 146 -17.06 3.73 5.95
CA LYS A 146 -17.46 3.85 4.55
C LYS A 146 -16.86 2.77 3.67
N VAL A 147 -15.56 2.48 3.80
CA VAL A 147 -14.92 1.43 2.98
C VAL A 147 -15.39 0.03 3.42
N ARG A 148 -15.65 -0.18 4.72
CA ARG A 148 -16.24 -1.42 5.24
C ARG A 148 -17.58 -1.72 4.59
N ALA A 149 -18.51 -0.77 4.60
CA ALA A 149 -19.83 -0.94 3.98
C ALA A 149 -19.72 -1.25 2.47
N LEU A 150 -18.71 -0.67 1.81
CA LEU A 150 -18.43 -0.92 0.40
C LEU A 150 -17.92 -2.35 0.15
N VAL A 151 -16.95 -2.83 0.93
CA VAL A 151 -16.43 -4.20 0.75
C VAL A 151 -17.44 -5.28 1.16
N GLU A 152 -18.25 -5.03 2.19
CA GLU A 152 -19.33 -5.93 2.62
C GLU A 152 -20.43 -6.05 1.55
N ARG A 153 -20.75 -4.95 0.85
CA ARG A 153 -21.66 -4.97 -0.31
C ARG A 153 -21.14 -5.84 -1.47
N LEU A 154 -19.82 -6.02 -1.60
CA LEU A 154 -19.21 -6.92 -2.58
C LEU A 154 -19.21 -8.39 -2.12
N GLY A 155 -19.82 -8.69 -0.97
CA GLY A 155 -19.85 -10.04 -0.40
C GLY A 155 -18.55 -10.46 0.30
N ARG A 156 -17.66 -9.51 0.61
CA ARG A 156 -16.41 -9.75 1.34
C ARG A 156 -16.59 -9.47 2.83
N THR A 157 -15.68 -10.00 3.64
CA THR A 157 -15.61 -9.70 5.08
C THR A 157 -14.33 -8.93 5.41
N VAL A 158 -14.38 -8.08 6.43
CA VAL A 158 -13.21 -7.36 6.93
C VAL A 158 -12.43 -8.27 7.86
N ALA A 159 -11.13 -8.41 7.62
CA ALA A 159 -10.23 -9.17 8.48
C ALA A 159 -10.07 -8.49 9.85
N THR A 160 -10.13 -9.30 10.90
CA THR A 160 -9.66 -8.94 12.24
C THR A 160 -8.13 -8.75 12.23
N PRO A 161 -7.56 -8.07 13.25
CA PRO A 161 -6.11 -7.95 13.37
C PRO A 161 -5.36 -9.29 13.40
N ASP A 162 -5.95 -10.34 14.01
CA ASP A 162 -5.33 -11.66 14.07
C ASP A 162 -5.35 -12.38 12.71
N GLU A 163 -6.45 -12.26 11.97
CA GLU A 163 -6.52 -12.76 10.59
C GLU A 163 -5.50 -12.03 9.70
N ALA A 164 -5.38 -10.70 9.83
CA ALA A 164 -4.38 -9.94 9.09
C ALA A 164 -2.94 -10.38 9.44
N ARG A 165 -2.65 -10.65 10.72
CA ARG A 165 -1.34 -11.20 11.14
C ARG A 165 -1.06 -12.55 10.48
N ALA A 166 -2.04 -13.44 10.45
CA ALA A 166 -1.90 -14.76 9.83
C ALA A 166 -1.71 -14.64 8.30
N MET A 167 -2.48 -13.78 7.63
CA MET A 167 -2.37 -13.55 6.18
C MET A 167 -1.00 -12.99 5.76
N LEU A 168 -0.41 -12.13 6.59
CA LEU A 168 0.82 -11.39 6.30
C LEU A 168 2.07 -11.97 6.98
N ASP A 169 1.92 -13.09 7.70
CA ASP A 169 2.99 -13.77 8.42
C ASP A 169 3.71 -12.85 9.43
N LEU A 170 2.91 -12.10 10.21
CA LEU A 170 3.44 -11.14 11.17
C LEU A 170 3.84 -11.83 12.48
N LYS A 171 4.96 -11.41 13.07
CA LYS A 171 5.53 -11.95 14.34
C LYS A 171 4.65 -11.82 15.60
N GLY A 172 3.47 -11.21 15.49
CA GLY A 172 2.53 -11.04 16.60
C GLY A 172 2.79 -9.79 17.46
N ALA A 173 1.76 -9.40 18.22
CA ALA A 173 1.76 -8.17 19.01
C ALA A 173 2.74 -8.20 20.20
N GLY A 174 2.99 -9.37 20.82
CA GLY A 174 3.91 -9.50 21.94
C GLY A 174 5.40 -9.46 21.56
N ALA A 175 5.73 -9.42 20.27
CA ALA A 175 7.10 -9.45 19.76
C ALA A 175 7.57 -8.08 19.23
N VAL A 176 6.95 -6.99 19.69
CA VAL A 176 7.31 -5.60 19.38
C VAL A 176 7.86 -4.89 20.62
N GLY A 177 8.63 -3.82 20.43
CA GLY A 177 9.36 -3.15 21.50
C GLY A 177 8.60 -2.00 22.18
N PHE A 178 7.27 -2.07 22.25
CA PHE A 178 6.38 -1.07 22.85
C PHE A 178 5.07 -1.71 23.34
#